data_AF-A0A0F8ZN08-F1
#
_entry.id   AF-A0A0F8ZN08-F1
#
_cell.length_a   1.000
_cell.length_b   1.000
_cell.length_c   1.000
_cell.angle_alpha   90.00
_cell.angle_beta   90.00
_cell.angle_gamma   90.00
#
_symmetry.space_group_name_H-M   'P 1'
#
loop_
_entity.id
_entity.type
_entity.pdbx_description
1 polymer ?
#
loop_
_entity_poly.entity_id
_entity_poly.type
_entity_poly.pdbx_seq_one_letter_code
_entity_poly.pdbx_strand_id
1 'polypeptide(L)'
;IIVYQEQAMQIFVQLAGLTSSDGYIFIKGSAKKNPQLFQSMKQRFVDGASKKANKKIALAVWKQMEPFQGYAFNLAHSVSYAYESYKTAYLKAHHPTEFIAARLSVETHRRKFDKIEKYKNDAKKHFNFTLEPVDINKSKLDWTIEGDKILRTPILTKGVGIKAAEDIVKHQPYTGKDVLLSFGRKVGKAVG
;
A
#
# COMPACT_ATOMS: atom_id res chain seq x y z
N ILE A 1 24.25 1.56 -11.15
CA ILE A 1 23.08 2.45 -11.40
C ILE A 1 22.84 3.20 -10.10
N ILE A 2 22.70 4.53 -10.17
CA ILE A 2 22.32 5.36 -9.02
C ILE A 2 20.79 5.35 -8.98
N VAL A 3 20.18 5.20 -7.80
CA VAL A 3 18.71 5.14 -7.62
C VAL A 3 18.27 6.14 -6.53
N TYR A 4 19.09 6.30 -5.49
CA TYR A 4 18.73 7.06 -4.29
C TYR A 4 19.51 8.37 -4.15
N GLN A 5 18.87 9.35 -3.52
CA GLN A 5 19.47 10.63 -3.11
C GLN A 5 20.70 10.39 -2.23
N GLU A 6 20.59 9.48 -1.28
CA GLU A 6 21.63 9.12 -0.33
C GLU A 6 22.87 8.54 -1.03
N GLN A 7 22.69 7.80 -2.13
CA GLN A 7 23.82 7.31 -2.94
C GLN A 7 24.56 8.47 -3.61
N ALA A 8 23.84 9.46 -4.15
CA ALA A 8 24.47 10.65 -4.72
C ALA A 8 25.24 11.43 -3.64
N MET A 9 24.66 11.61 -2.44
CA MET A 9 25.36 12.25 -1.32
C MET A 9 26.63 11.50 -0.92
N GLN A 10 26.58 10.17 -0.84
CA GLN A 10 27.74 9.34 -0.54
C GLN A 10 28.83 9.47 -1.61
N ILE A 11 28.47 9.54 -2.90
CA ILE A 11 29.43 9.75 -3.99
C ILE A 11 30.13 11.11 -3.85
N PHE A 12 29.40 12.18 -3.51
CA PHE A 12 29.98 13.50 -3.25
C PHE A 12 31.02 13.47 -2.12
N VAL A 13 30.70 12.77 -1.02
CA VAL A 13 31.60 12.67 0.13
C VAL A 13 32.80 11.79 -0.18
N GLN A 14 32.56 10.56 -0.64
CA GLN A 14 33.60 9.56 -0.77
C GLN A 14 34.53 9.84 -1.96
N LEU A 15 33.96 10.20 -3.11
CA LEU A 15 34.74 10.41 -4.33
C LEU A 15 35.31 11.83 -4.39
N ALA A 16 34.48 12.86 -4.17
CA ALA A 16 34.92 14.25 -4.31
C ALA A 16 35.46 14.90 -3.03
N GLY A 17 35.35 14.23 -1.86
CA GLY A 17 35.79 14.82 -0.59
C GLY A 17 34.97 16.05 -0.18
N LEU A 18 33.76 16.19 -0.72
CA LEU A 18 32.82 17.25 -0.38
C LEU A 18 31.98 16.86 0.84
N THR A 19 31.19 17.79 1.37
CA THR A 19 30.35 17.50 2.53
C THR A 19 29.03 16.86 2.13
N SER A 20 28.36 16.20 3.08
CA SER A 20 26.98 15.74 2.88
C SER A 20 26.03 16.91 2.56
N SER A 21 26.31 18.11 3.09
CA SER A 21 25.57 19.33 2.77
C SER A 21 25.71 19.73 1.30
N ASP A 22 26.92 19.64 0.75
CA ASP A 22 27.16 19.86 -0.69
C ASP A 22 26.36 18.87 -1.54
N GLY A 23 26.38 17.58 -1.18
CA GLY A 23 25.56 16.56 -1.85
C GLY A 23 24.05 16.89 -1.79
N TYR A 24 23.57 17.39 -0.66
CA TYR A 24 22.18 17.81 -0.50
C TYR A 24 21.84 19.06 -1.32
N ILE A 25 22.74 20.05 -1.39
CA ILE A 25 22.59 21.23 -2.24
C ILE A 25 22.51 20.81 -3.72
N PHE A 26 23.33 19.84 -4.14
CA PHE A 26 23.24 19.25 -5.47
C PHE A 26 21.86 18.64 -5.74
N ILE A 27 21.32 17.84 -4.81
CA ILE A 27 19.98 17.23 -4.96
C ILE A 27 18.89 18.30 -5.08
N LYS A 28 18.90 19.31 -4.20
CA LYS A 28 17.92 20.42 -4.23
C LYS A 28 18.05 21.28 -5.48
N GLY A 29 19.28 21.61 -5.87
CA GLY A 29 19.58 22.42 -7.05
C GLY A 29 19.15 21.74 -8.34
N SER A 30 19.36 20.42 -8.40
CA SER A 30 18.91 19.54 -9.48
C SER A 30 17.39 19.54 -9.64
N ALA A 31 16.63 19.50 -8.54
CA ALA A 31 15.17 19.58 -8.59
C ALA A 31 14.64 20.94 -9.08
N LYS A 32 15.36 22.03 -8.76
CA LYS A 32 15.00 23.40 -9.15
C LYS A 32 15.54 23.83 -10.52
N LYS A 33 16.22 22.94 -11.25
CA LYS A 33 16.84 23.21 -12.56
C LYS A 33 17.70 24.48 -12.59
N ASN A 34 18.47 24.77 -11.52
CA ASN A 34 19.35 25.94 -11.47
C ASN A 34 20.68 25.64 -12.20
N PRO A 35 20.92 26.19 -13.42
CA PRO A 35 22.07 25.80 -14.24
C PRO A 35 23.40 26.28 -13.66
N GLN A 36 23.41 27.48 -13.05
CA GLN A 36 24.61 28.10 -12.47
C GLN A 36 25.10 27.30 -11.25
N LEU A 37 24.18 26.92 -10.37
CA LEU A 37 24.47 26.06 -9.23
C LEU A 37 24.98 24.69 -9.70
N PHE A 38 24.34 24.11 -10.72
CA PHE A 38 24.73 22.82 -11.25
C PHE A 38 26.15 22.83 -11.83
N GLN A 39 26.49 23.85 -12.63
CA GLN A 39 27.83 24.01 -13.19
C GLN A 39 28.90 24.23 -12.12
N SER A 40 28.59 25.05 -11.11
CA SER A 40 29.48 25.25 -9.95
C SER A 40 29.74 23.94 -9.21
N MET A 41 28.68 23.16 -8.97
CA MET A 41 28.78 21.85 -8.30
C MET A 41 29.55 20.83 -9.15
N LYS A 42 29.40 20.86 -10.48
CA LYS A 42 30.16 20.03 -11.41
C LYS A 42 31.66 20.28 -11.25
N GLN A 43 32.06 21.54 -11.26
CA GLN A 43 33.46 21.92 -11.15
C GLN A 43 34.04 21.44 -9.81
N ARG A 44 33.38 21.78 -8.70
CA ARG A 44 33.79 21.35 -7.35
C ARG A 44 33.89 19.84 -7.22
N PHE A 45 32.91 19.11 -7.78
CA PHE A 45 32.90 17.66 -7.76
C PHE A 45 34.07 17.08 -8.56
N VAL A 46 34.27 17.52 -9.80
CA VAL A 46 35.32 17.00 -10.68
C VAL A 46 36.71 17.30 -10.11
N ASP A 47 36.93 18.49 -9.56
CA ASP A 47 38.20 18.87 -8.95
C ASP A 47 38.50 18.03 -7.70
N GLY A 48 37.50 17.83 -6.84
CA GLY A 48 37.61 16.97 -5.68
C GLY A 48 37.85 15.50 -6.05
N ALA A 49 37.06 14.98 -6.99
CA ALA A 49 37.12 13.60 -7.44
C ALA A 49 38.43 13.29 -8.17
N SER A 50 38.98 14.26 -8.91
CA SER A 50 40.25 14.11 -9.63
C SER A 50 41.45 13.93 -8.71
N LYS A 51 41.32 14.23 -7.40
CA LYS A 51 42.35 13.93 -6.39
C LYS A 51 42.41 12.45 -6.02
N LYS A 52 41.32 11.70 -6.25
CA LYS A 52 41.18 10.28 -5.88
C LYS A 52 41.05 9.35 -7.09
N ALA A 53 40.65 9.87 -8.25
CA ALA A 53 40.46 9.13 -9.48
C ALA A 53 40.93 9.94 -10.69
N ASN A 54 41.15 9.29 -11.83
CA ASN A 54 41.43 10.01 -13.08
C ASN A 54 40.26 10.95 -13.43
N LYS A 55 40.56 12.16 -13.92
CA LYS A 55 39.56 13.16 -14.35
C LYS A 55 38.51 12.61 -15.33
N LYS A 56 38.90 11.68 -16.22
CA LYS A 56 37.98 10.98 -17.13
C LYS A 56 36.92 10.17 -16.38
N ILE A 57 37.33 9.50 -15.30
CA ILE A 57 36.43 8.75 -14.41
C ILE A 57 35.54 9.70 -13.63
N ALA A 58 36.09 10.78 -13.07
CA ALA A 58 35.31 11.80 -12.35
C ALA A 58 34.19 12.39 -13.23
N LEU A 59 34.51 12.72 -14.49
CA LEU A 59 33.54 13.20 -15.48
C LEU A 59 32.50 12.13 -15.86
N ALA A 60 32.91 10.87 -15.97
CA ALA A 60 31.99 9.77 -16.24
C ALA A 60 30.98 9.57 -15.09
N VAL A 61 31.44 9.62 -13.84
CA VAL A 61 30.57 9.53 -12.65
C VAL A 61 29.62 10.73 -12.58
N TRP A 62 30.11 11.94 -12.84
CA TRP A 62 29.25 13.12 -12.94
C TRP A 62 28.16 12.97 -14.00
N LYS A 63 28.52 12.47 -15.19
CA LYS A 63 27.56 12.21 -16.28
C LYS A 63 26.49 11.18 -15.90
N GLN A 64 26.79 10.24 -15.00
CA GLN A 64 25.79 9.32 -14.44
C GLN A 64 24.84 10.01 -13.44
N MET A 65 25.28 11.08 -12.78
CA MET A 65 24.47 11.89 -11.87
C MET A 65 23.70 13.03 -12.56
N GLU A 66 24.07 13.42 -13.78
CA GLU A 66 23.36 14.43 -14.58
C GLU A 66 21.88 14.10 -14.86
N PRO A 67 21.51 12.90 -15.33
CA PRO A 67 20.10 12.56 -15.55
C PRO A 67 19.31 12.30 -14.25
N PHE A 68 19.98 12.34 -13.10
CA PHE A 68 19.37 12.17 -11.77
C PHE A 68 18.50 13.36 -11.34
N GLN A 69 18.57 14.47 -12.06
CA GLN A 69 17.75 15.65 -11.82
C GLN A 69 16.25 15.33 -11.92
N GLY A 70 15.59 15.22 -10.76
CA GLY A 70 14.14 15.06 -10.65
C GLY A 70 13.63 13.62 -10.50
N TYR A 71 14.49 12.60 -10.59
CA TYR A 71 14.09 11.19 -10.51
C TYR A 71 14.72 10.41 -9.33
N ALA A 72 15.55 11.08 -8.52
CA ALA A 72 16.19 10.50 -7.36
C ALA A 72 15.19 10.18 -6.24
N PHE A 73 15.13 8.91 -5.81
CA PHE A 73 14.26 8.51 -4.71
C PHE A 73 14.93 8.74 -3.35
N ASN A 74 14.13 9.03 -2.33
CA ASN A 74 14.61 9.04 -0.96
C ASN A 74 14.66 7.60 -0.42
N LEU A 75 15.84 7.12 -0.03
CA LEU A 75 16.05 5.74 0.41
C LEU A 75 15.21 5.40 1.64
N ALA A 76 15.18 6.28 2.66
CA ALA A 76 14.45 6.02 3.89
C ALA A 76 12.95 5.81 3.63
N HIS A 77 12.36 6.65 2.78
CA HIS A 77 10.97 6.53 2.34
C HIS A 77 10.74 5.27 1.50
N SER A 78 11.66 4.95 0.59
CA SER A 78 11.56 3.72 -0.21
C SER A 78 11.60 2.46 0.66
N VAL A 79 12.49 2.40 1.66
CA VAL A 79 12.63 1.25 2.55
C VAL A 79 11.39 1.04 3.42
N SER A 80 10.80 2.12 3.97
CA SER A 80 9.61 1.99 4.81
C SER A 80 8.41 1.43 4.03
N TYR A 81 8.16 1.93 2.82
CA TYR A 81 7.10 1.40 1.96
C TYR A 81 7.38 -0.01 1.44
N ALA A 82 8.65 -0.32 1.15
CA ALA A 82 9.04 -1.67 0.76
C ALA A 82 8.78 -2.67 1.89
N TYR A 83 9.03 -2.29 3.14
CA TYR A 83 8.76 -3.13 4.30
C TYR A 83 7.27 -3.40 4.52
N GLU A 84 6.42 -2.38 4.40
CA GLU A 84 4.96 -2.57 4.45
C GLU A 84 4.44 -3.44 3.30
N SER A 85 4.98 -3.23 2.10
CA SER A 85 4.65 -4.02 0.92
C SER A 85 5.07 -5.48 1.09
N TYR A 86 6.25 -5.72 1.67
CA TYR A 86 6.75 -7.05 2.01
C TYR A 86 5.84 -7.75 3.02
N LYS A 87 5.46 -7.08 4.13
CA LYS A 87 4.51 -7.63 5.11
C LYS A 87 3.18 -8.01 4.46
N THR A 88 2.66 -7.14 3.60
CA THR A 88 1.41 -7.40 2.85
C THR A 88 1.54 -8.62 1.94
N ALA A 89 2.65 -8.71 1.19
CA ALA A 89 2.92 -9.84 0.31
C ALA A 89 3.11 -11.15 1.09
N TYR A 90 3.82 -11.10 2.21
CA TYR A 90 4.03 -12.24 3.11
C TYR A 90 2.69 -12.78 3.63
N LEU A 91 1.83 -11.93 4.17
CA LEU A 91 0.49 -12.33 4.63
C LEU A 91 -0.34 -12.92 3.49
N LYS A 92 -0.29 -12.34 2.28
CA LYS A 92 -1.00 -12.88 1.12
C LYS A 92 -0.48 -14.24 0.68
N ALA A 93 0.83 -14.50 0.79
CA ALA A 93 1.46 -15.74 0.38
C ALA A 93 1.26 -16.87 1.40
N HIS A 94 1.35 -16.57 2.69
CA HIS A 94 1.35 -17.57 3.77
C HIS A 94 0.02 -17.69 4.53
N HIS A 95 -0.82 -16.65 4.47
CA HIS A 95 -2.14 -16.59 5.12
C HIS A 95 -3.22 -16.06 4.15
N PRO A 96 -3.40 -16.69 2.96
CA PRO A 96 -4.26 -16.17 1.89
C PRO A 96 -5.73 -16.05 2.31
N THR A 97 -6.23 -16.97 3.13
CA THR A 97 -7.62 -16.99 3.62
C THR A 97 -7.92 -15.80 4.51
N GLU A 98 -7.08 -15.58 5.51
CA GLU A 98 -7.16 -14.44 6.43
C GLU A 98 -6.92 -13.13 5.69
N PHE A 99 -5.95 -13.10 4.77
CA PHE A 99 -5.63 -11.92 3.98
C PHE A 99 -6.81 -11.48 3.11
N ILE A 100 -7.44 -12.41 2.38
CA ILE A 100 -8.57 -12.11 1.51
C ILE A 100 -9.79 -11.70 2.35
N ALA A 101 -10.09 -12.41 3.45
CA ALA A 101 -11.17 -12.05 4.36
C ALA A 101 -10.99 -10.63 4.90
N ALA A 102 -9.81 -10.31 5.43
CA ALA A 102 -9.49 -8.97 5.95
C ALA A 102 -9.57 -7.90 4.85
N ARG A 103 -9.04 -8.18 3.65
CA ARG A 103 -9.07 -7.24 2.52
C ARG A 103 -10.51 -6.91 2.10
N LEU A 104 -11.35 -7.94 2.00
CA LEU A 104 -12.76 -7.79 1.66
C LEU A 104 -13.51 -7.02 2.75
N SER A 105 -13.29 -7.33 4.03
CA SER A 105 -13.87 -6.60 5.16
C SER A 105 -13.53 -5.11 5.16
N VAL A 106 -12.27 -4.74 4.93
CA VAL A 106 -11.84 -3.33 4.83
C VAL A 106 -12.60 -2.58 3.74
N GLU A 107 -12.81 -3.19 2.58
CA GLU A 107 -13.54 -2.54 1.48
C GLU A 107 -15.05 -2.50 1.71
N THR A 108 -15.62 -3.50 2.41
CA THR A 108 -17.00 -3.49 2.89
C THR A 108 -17.26 -2.28 3.78
N HIS A 109 -16.42 -2.05 4.78
CA HIS A 109 -16.55 -0.88 5.67
C HIS A 109 -16.36 0.45 4.94
N ARG A 110 -15.46 0.51 3.96
CA ARG A 110 -15.26 1.68 3.09
C ARG A 110 -16.37 1.90 2.06
N ARG A 111 -17.37 1.01 2.00
CA ARG A 111 -18.48 1.04 1.02
C ARG A 111 -18.00 1.07 -0.44
N LYS A 112 -16.84 0.46 -0.73
CA LYS A 112 -16.27 0.37 -2.09
C LYS A 112 -16.70 -0.91 -2.80
N PHE A 113 -18.00 -1.03 -3.06
CA PHE A 113 -18.60 -2.24 -3.62
C PHE A 113 -18.04 -2.64 -4.99
N ASP A 114 -17.60 -1.67 -5.79
CA ASP A 114 -16.88 -1.90 -7.06
C ASP A 114 -15.55 -2.66 -6.86
N LYS A 115 -14.83 -2.36 -5.78
CA LYS A 115 -13.59 -3.06 -5.42
C LYS A 115 -13.87 -4.42 -4.80
N ILE A 116 -14.93 -4.54 -4.01
CA ILE A 116 -15.35 -5.82 -3.42
C ILE A 116 -15.60 -6.85 -4.53
N GLU A 117 -16.33 -6.49 -5.59
CA GLU A 117 -16.57 -7.42 -6.71
C GLU A 117 -15.28 -7.84 -7.43
N LYS A 118 -14.31 -6.92 -7.60
CA LYS A 118 -12.99 -7.27 -8.13
C LYS A 118 -12.27 -8.28 -7.23
N TYR A 119 -12.24 -8.04 -5.92
CA TYR A 119 -11.60 -8.95 -4.97
C TYR A 119 -12.30 -10.30 -4.85
N LYS A 120 -13.63 -10.35 -4.93
CA LYS A 120 -14.40 -11.60 -4.99
C LYS A 120 -14.03 -12.42 -6.22
N ASN A 121 -13.89 -11.77 -7.38
CA ASN A 121 -13.47 -12.43 -8.61
C ASN A 121 -12.03 -12.96 -8.51
N ASP A 122 -11.11 -12.16 -7.97
CA ASP A 122 -9.73 -12.60 -7.76
C ASP A 122 -9.64 -13.79 -6.79
N ALA A 123 -10.38 -13.74 -5.68
CA ALA A 123 -10.43 -14.82 -4.69
C ALA A 123 -10.92 -16.13 -5.32
N LYS A 124 -11.98 -16.08 -6.12
CA LYS A 124 -12.49 -17.25 -6.85
C LYS A 124 -11.49 -17.76 -7.89
N LYS A 125 -11.00 -16.87 -8.78
CA LYS A 125 -10.19 -17.25 -9.95
C LYS A 125 -8.78 -17.69 -9.60
N HIS A 126 -8.12 -17.00 -8.67
CA HIS A 126 -6.70 -17.17 -8.42
C HIS A 126 -6.40 -17.95 -7.13
N PHE A 127 -7.37 -18.05 -6.23
CA PHE A 127 -7.17 -18.69 -4.93
C PHE A 127 -8.16 -19.83 -4.63
N ASN A 128 -9.10 -20.10 -5.54
CA ASN A 128 -10.11 -21.15 -5.43
C ASN A 128 -11.00 -21.03 -4.18
N PHE A 129 -11.44 -19.81 -3.89
CA PHE A 129 -12.35 -19.56 -2.76
C PHE A 129 -13.82 -19.81 -3.10
N THR A 130 -14.52 -20.46 -2.19
CA THR A 130 -15.99 -20.52 -2.17
C THR A 130 -16.51 -19.34 -1.36
N LEU A 131 -17.39 -18.54 -1.97
CA LEU A 131 -18.01 -17.40 -1.30
C LEU A 131 -19.47 -17.73 -1.00
N GLU A 132 -19.74 -18.00 0.27
CA GLU A 132 -21.08 -18.26 0.76
C GLU A 132 -21.90 -16.95 0.75
N PRO A 133 -23.17 -17.01 0.32
CA PRO A 133 -24.03 -15.84 0.30
C PRO A 133 -24.31 -15.33 1.71
N VAL A 134 -24.89 -14.14 1.76
CA VAL A 134 -25.37 -13.57 3.01
C VAL A 134 -26.43 -14.49 3.61
N ASP A 135 -26.27 -14.79 4.88
CA ASP A 135 -27.20 -15.57 5.68
C ASP A 135 -27.52 -14.78 6.93
N ILE A 136 -28.81 -14.54 7.16
CA ILE A 136 -29.28 -13.67 8.22
C ILE A 136 -28.92 -14.15 9.63
N ASN A 137 -28.60 -15.44 9.79
CA ASN A 137 -28.23 -16.08 11.05
C ASN A 137 -26.72 -16.31 11.19
N LYS A 138 -26.01 -16.49 10.08
CA LYS A 138 -24.56 -16.81 10.09
C LYS A 138 -23.68 -15.61 9.80
N SER A 139 -24.08 -14.75 8.86
CA SER A 139 -23.27 -13.60 8.44
C SER A 139 -23.07 -12.60 9.58
N LYS A 140 -21.85 -12.06 9.65
CA LYS A 140 -21.45 -11.01 10.60
C LYS A 140 -21.27 -9.67 9.88
N LEU A 141 -20.75 -8.67 10.58
CA LEU A 141 -20.41 -7.36 9.98
C LEU A 141 -19.25 -7.47 8.97
N ASP A 142 -18.32 -8.37 9.26
CA ASP A 142 -17.14 -8.67 8.45
C ASP A 142 -17.29 -9.98 7.67
N TRP A 143 -16.46 -10.13 6.64
CA TRP A 143 -16.25 -11.42 6.00
C TRP A 143 -15.67 -12.41 7.02
N THR A 144 -16.27 -13.59 7.11
CA THR A 144 -15.88 -14.62 8.08
C THR A 144 -15.42 -15.89 7.38
N ILE A 145 -14.48 -16.59 8.01
CA ILE A 145 -13.88 -17.82 7.49
C ILE A 145 -14.68 -19.01 8.03
N GLU A 146 -15.23 -19.86 7.15
CA GLU A 146 -16.04 -21.03 7.52
C GLU A 146 -15.36 -22.37 7.20
N GLY A 147 -14.02 -22.36 7.10
CA GLY A 147 -13.22 -23.53 6.78
C GLY A 147 -12.06 -23.16 5.86
N ASP A 148 -11.48 -24.16 5.20
CA ASP A 148 -10.44 -23.90 4.21
C ASP A 148 -11.04 -23.29 2.95
N LYS A 149 -10.60 -22.07 2.61
CA LYS A 149 -11.03 -21.32 1.42
C LYS A 149 -12.54 -21.07 1.29
N ILE A 150 -13.27 -21.10 2.40
CA ILE A 150 -14.70 -20.76 2.44
C ILE A 150 -14.87 -19.44 3.18
N LEU A 151 -15.43 -18.43 2.51
CA LEU A 151 -15.71 -17.13 3.10
C LEU A 151 -17.21 -16.82 3.04
N ARG A 152 -17.78 -16.42 4.18
CA ARG A 152 -19.15 -15.96 4.29
C ARG A 152 -19.25 -14.46 4.02
N THR A 153 -20.15 -14.09 3.11
CA THR A 153 -20.45 -12.69 2.80
C THR A 153 -21.07 -11.99 4.02
N PRO A 154 -20.65 -10.76 4.39
CA PRO A 154 -21.19 -10.04 5.53
C PRO A 154 -22.62 -9.55 5.29
N ILE A 155 -23.34 -9.28 6.38
CA ILE A 155 -24.68 -8.66 6.34
C ILE A 155 -24.63 -7.24 5.76
N LEU A 156 -23.46 -6.59 5.88
CA LEU A 156 -23.20 -5.22 5.44
C LEU A 156 -23.10 -5.14 3.92
N THR A 157 -24.24 -5.26 3.24
CA THR A 157 -24.36 -5.21 1.78
C THR A 157 -24.77 -3.83 1.29
N LYS A 158 -24.82 -3.67 -0.04
CA LYS A 158 -25.29 -2.44 -0.69
C LYS A 158 -26.76 -2.21 -0.30
N GLY A 159 -27.05 -1.04 0.26
CA GLY A 159 -28.40 -0.69 0.74
C GLY A 159 -28.63 -0.92 2.23
N VAL A 160 -27.75 -1.67 2.93
CA VAL A 160 -27.86 -1.88 4.38
C VAL A 160 -26.93 -0.91 5.12
N GLY A 161 -27.50 -0.04 5.95
CA GLY A 161 -26.76 0.88 6.82
C GLY A 161 -25.93 0.15 7.89
N ILE A 162 -24.86 0.76 8.41
CA ILE A 162 -23.99 0.12 9.42
C ILE A 162 -24.79 -0.19 10.69
N LYS A 163 -25.55 0.79 11.20
CA LYS A 163 -26.41 0.59 12.38
C LYS A 163 -27.45 -0.50 12.18
N ALA A 164 -28.05 -0.57 10.99
CA ALA A 164 -29.00 -1.63 10.67
C ALA A 164 -28.29 -2.99 10.65
N ALA A 165 -27.12 -3.10 10.02
CA ALA A 165 -26.31 -4.31 10.02
C ALA A 165 -25.91 -4.75 11.45
N GLU A 166 -25.52 -3.82 12.31
CA GLU A 166 -25.21 -4.08 13.72
C GLU A 166 -26.42 -4.60 14.48
N ASP A 167 -27.58 -3.97 14.31
CA ASP A 167 -28.82 -4.39 14.96
C ASP A 167 -29.28 -5.78 14.49
N ILE A 168 -29.11 -6.06 13.19
CA ILE A 168 -29.39 -7.38 12.62
C ILE A 168 -28.50 -8.44 13.26
N VAL A 169 -27.19 -8.21 13.35
CA VAL A 169 -26.24 -9.18 13.94
C VAL A 169 -26.51 -9.36 15.43
N LYS A 170 -26.83 -8.27 16.15
CA LYS A 170 -27.12 -8.29 17.59
C LYS A 170 -28.29 -9.20 17.96
N HIS A 171 -29.29 -9.32 17.08
CA HIS A 171 -30.52 -10.07 17.36
C HIS A 171 -30.54 -11.51 16.80
N GLN A 172 -29.44 -11.97 16.20
CA GLN A 172 -29.24 -13.35 15.78
C GLN A 172 -29.27 -14.33 16.97
N PRO A 173 -29.74 -15.58 16.80
CA PRO A 173 -30.39 -16.10 15.59
C PRO A 173 -31.89 -15.74 15.54
N TYR A 174 -32.38 -15.61 14.32
CA TYR A 174 -33.79 -15.55 13.96
C TYR A 174 -34.29 -16.98 13.76
N THR A 175 -35.19 -17.42 14.64
CA THR A 175 -35.75 -18.77 14.69
C THR A 175 -37.27 -18.72 14.60
N GLY A 176 -37.90 -19.86 14.28
CA GLY A 176 -39.37 -20.01 14.18
C GLY A 176 -39.83 -20.51 12.81
N LYS A 177 -41.14 -20.79 12.67
CA LYS A 177 -41.76 -21.21 11.40
C LYS A 177 -41.68 -20.13 10.32
N ASP A 178 -41.68 -18.86 10.73
CA ASP A 178 -41.50 -17.71 9.84
C ASP A 178 -40.32 -16.87 10.33
N VAL A 179 -39.17 -17.07 9.68
CA VAL A 179 -37.92 -16.36 9.99
C VAL A 179 -38.05 -14.87 9.66
N LEU A 180 -38.84 -14.49 8.66
CA LEU A 180 -39.06 -13.09 8.30
C LEU A 180 -39.90 -12.37 9.36
N LEU A 181 -40.92 -13.04 9.89
CA LEU A 181 -41.70 -12.51 11.01
C LEU A 181 -40.85 -12.33 12.27
N SER A 182 -39.99 -13.32 12.56
CA SER A 182 -39.01 -13.27 13.66
C SER A 182 -38.04 -12.10 13.51
N PHE A 183 -37.55 -11.89 12.29
CA PHE A 183 -36.71 -10.75 11.93
C PHE A 183 -37.42 -9.41 12.11
N GLY A 184 -38.61 -9.25 11.51
CA GLY A 184 -39.40 -8.01 11.60
C GLY A 184 -39.73 -7.62 13.04
N ARG A 185 -40.01 -8.59 13.91
CA ARG A 185 -40.26 -8.33 15.34
C ARG A 185 -39.04 -7.86 16.12
N LYS A 186 -37.86 -8.39 15.80
CA LYS A 186 -36.61 -8.12 16.53
C LYS A 186 -35.92 -6.83 16.04
N VAL A 187 -35.94 -6.57 14.73
CA VAL A 187 -35.23 -5.44 14.11
C VAL A 187 -36.17 -4.28 13.76
N GLY A 188 -37.46 -4.56 13.50
CA GLY A 188 -38.43 -3.56 13.02
C GLY A 188 -38.80 -2.45 14.00
N LYS A 189 -38.42 -2.55 15.29
CA LYS A 189 -38.57 -1.44 16.25
C LYS A 189 -37.58 -0.29 16.02
N ALA A 190 -36.59 -0.45 15.13
CA ALA A 190 -35.59 0.56 14.79
C ALA A 190 -35.95 1.40 13.54
N VAL A 191 -37.11 1.17 12.91
CA VAL A 191 -37.57 1.87 11.69
C VAL A 191 -38.84 2.71 11.96
N GLY A 192 -39.05 3.10 13.22
CA GLY A 192 -40.06 4.09 13.63
C GLY A 192 -39.43 5.45 13.83
#